data_AF-A0AAW5CK35-F1
#
_entry.id   AF-A0AAW5CK35-F1
#
_cell.length_a   1.000
_cell.length_b   1.000
_cell.length_c   1.000
_cell.angle_alpha   90.00
_cell.angle_beta   90.00
_cell.angle_gamma   90.00
#
_symmetry.space_group_name_H-M   'P 1'
#
loop_
_entity.id
_entity.type
_entity.pdbx_description
1 polymer ?
#
loop_
_entity_poly.entity_id
_entity_poly.type
_entity_poly.pdbx_seq_one_letter_code
_entity_poly.pdbx_strand_id
1 'polypeptide(L)' 'NEMHLVRYSALTGKKEADLFTETDRCYVEPQHPVLFLPNDPDKFIWQSEADGYNHLYLYDTTGKELRKLTGGEWV' A
#
# COMPACT_ATOMS: atom_id res chain seq x y z
N ASN A 1 4.71 -14.65 -6.24
CA ASN A 1 5.13 -13.31 -6.71
C ASN A 1 5.18 -12.37 -5.52
N GLU A 2 6.10 -11.42 -5.49
CA GLU A 2 6.35 -10.55 -4.31
C GLU A 2 6.51 -9.09 -4.73
N MET A 3 5.78 -8.19 -4.06
CA MET A 3 5.85 -6.74 -4.24
C MET A 3 6.37 -6.11 -2.95
N HIS A 4 7.31 -5.17 -3.08
CA HIS A 4 7.79 -4.34 -1.97
C HIS A 4 7.37 -2.90 -2.19
N LEU A 5 6.61 -2.32 -1.26
CA LEU A 5 6.40 -0.88 -1.23
C LEU A 5 7.54 -0.23 -0.44
N VAL A 6 8.32 0.62 -1.10
CA VAL A 6 9.56 1.18 -0.54
C VAL A 6 9.51 2.70 -0.52
N ARG A 7 9.92 3.30 0.60
CA ARG A 7 10.11 4.74 0.73
C ARG A 7 11.55 5.13 0.41
N TYR A 8 11.68 6.15 -0.43
CA TYR A 8 12.96 6.76 -0.78
C TYR A 8 12.98 8.23 -0.36
N SER A 9 14.17 8.70 0.01
CA SER A 9 14.42 10.11 0.28
C SER A 9 14.38 10.91 -1.01
N ALA A 10 13.47 11.87 -1.13
CA ALA A 10 13.37 12.73 -2.31
C ALA A 10 14.63 13.60 -2.53
N LEU A 11 15.38 13.91 -1.46
CA LEU A 11 16.58 14.74 -1.52
C LEU A 11 17.83 13.96 -1.94
N THR A 12 17.93 12.70 -1.53
CA THR A 12 19.18 11.92 -1.66
C THR A 12 19.04 10.67 -2.54
N GLY A 13 17.82 10.27 -2.88
CA GLY A 13 17.52 9.02 -3.58
C GLY A 13 17.81 7.76 -2.76
N LYS A 14 18.22 7.88 -1.50
CA LYS A 14 18.51 6.73 -0.65
C LYS A 14 17.22 6.03 -0.22
N LYS A 15 17.24 4.70 -0.23
CA LYS A 15 16.22 3.86 0.37
C LYS A 15 16.14 4.17 1.86
N GLU A 16 14.98 4.62 2.34
CA GLU A 16 14.78 4.93 3.76
C GLU A 16 14.15 3.76 4.50
N ALA A 17 13.13 3.14 3.92
CA ALA A 17 12.41 2.03 4.56
C ALA A 17 11.66 1.17 3.54
N ASP A 18 11.54 -0.13 3.80
CA ASP A 18 10.49 -0.97 3.24
C ASP A 18 9.24 -0.78 4.11
N LEU A 19 8.14 -0.34 3.50
CA LEU A 19 6.89 -0.06 4.20
C LEU A 19 6.13 -1.36 4.46
N PHE A 20 5.93 -2.16 3.40
CA PHE A 20 5.37 -3.51 3.54
C PHE A 20 5.71 -4.35 2.30
N THR A 21 5.56 -5.65 2.47
CA THR A 21 5.72 -6.65 1.41
C THR A 21 4.40 -7.38 1.22
N GLU A 22 3.96 -7.48 -0.03
CA GLU A 22 2.78 -8.24 -0.42
C GLU A 22 3.20 -9.45 -1.24
N THR A 23 2.68 -10.62 -0.89
CA THR A 23 2.96 -11.87 -1.60
C THR A 23 1.67 -12.54 -2.05
N ASP A 24 1.58 -12.87 -3.32
CA ASP A 24 0.47 -13.66 -3.87
C ASP A 24 0.98 -14.89 -4.64
N ARG A 25 0.17 -15.96 -4.62
CA ARG A 25 0.49 -17.25 -5.25
C ARG A 25 0.46 -17.19 -6.77
N CYS A 26 -0.46 -16.41 -7.32
CA CYS A 26 -0.65 -16.28 -8.75
C CYS A 26 0.10 -15.05 -9.27
N TYR A 27 -0.17 -13.86 -8.73
CA TYR A 27 0.39 -12.62 -9.27
C TYR A 27 0.27 -11.44 -8.29
N VAL A 28 1.28 -10.57 -8.27
CA VAL A 28 1.23 -9.28 -7.56
C VAL A 28 1.38 -8.18 -8.60
N GLU A 29 0.35 -7.37 -8.77
CA GLU A 29 0.41 -6.20 -9.63
C GLU A 29 -0.11 -5.00 -8.84
N PRO A 30 0.74 -4.01 -8.54
CA PRO A 30 0.25 -2.68 -8.22
C PRO A 30 -0.46 -2.13 -9.46
N GLN A 31 -1.76 -2.41 -9.63
CA GLN A 31 -2.54 -1.83 -10.74
C GLN A 31 -2.72 -0.33 -10.56
N HIS A 32 -2.64 0.15 -9.31
CA HIS A 32 -2.87 1.54 -8.96
C HIS A 32 -1.72 2.11 -8.09
N PRO A 33 -1.34 3.38 -8.31
CA PRO A 33 -0.39 4.07 -7.44
C PRO A 33 -1.01 4.34 -6.06
N VAL A 34 -0.16 4.48 -5.04
CA VAL A 34 -0.58 4.93 -3.70
C VAL A 34 -1.22 6.33 -3.77
N LEU A 35 -2.31 6.52 -3.02
CA LEU A 35 -3.02 7.81 -2.96
C LEU A 35 -2.81 8.46 -1.59
N PHE A 36 -2.04 9.54 -1.53
CA PHE A 36 -1.86 10.31 -0.29
C PHE A 36 -3.10 11.12 0.05
N LEU A 37 -3.41 11.25 1.34
CA LEU A 37 -4.52 12.06 1.78
C LEU A 37 -4.16 13.56 1.64
N PRO A 38 -5.05 14.39 1.05
CA PRO A 38 -4.76 15.81 0.83
C PRO A 38 -4.59 16.60 2.13
N ASN A 39 -5.20 16.13 3.21
CA ASN A 39 -5.15 16.77 4.53
C ASN A 39 -4.06 16.18 5.44
N ASP A 40 -3.48 15.03 5.08
CA ASP A 40 -2.56 14.30 5.94
C ASP A 40 -1.53 13.55 5.08
N PRO A 41 -0.37 14.16 4.77
CA PRO A 41 0.63 13.58 3.89
C PRO A 41 1.34 12.37 4.52
N ASP A 42 1.17 12.14 5.82
CA ASP A 42 1.73 10.98 6.52
C ASP A 42 0.87 9.72 6.36
N LYS A 43 -0.24 9.82 5.61
CA LYS A 43 -1.16 8.71 5.37
C LYS A 43 -1.47 8.55 3.90
N PHE A 44 -1.58 7.31 3.48
CA PHE A 44 -1.94 6.96 2.11
C PHE A 44 -2.92 5.79 2.06
N ILE A 45 -3.69 5.76 0.98
CA ILE A 45 -4.60 4.68 0.65
C ILE A 45 -3.86 3.73 -0.28
N TRP A 46 -3.86 2.46 0.12
CA TRP A 46 -3.36 1.33 -0.64
C TRP A 46 -4.55 0.51 -1.14
N GLN A 47 -4.50 0.14 -2.41
CA GLN A 47 -5.51 -0.70 -3.01
C GLN A 47 -4.90 -2.06 -3.29
N SER A 48 -5.50 -3.12 -2.76
CA SER A 48 -4.96 -4.48 -2.88
C SER A 48 -6.07 -5.53 -2.88
N GLU A 49 -5.79 -6.64 -3.54
CA GLU A 49 -6.61 -7.86 -3.59
C GLU A 49 -6.07 -8.96 -2.66
N ALA A 50 -5.31 -8.60 -1.62
CA ALA A 50 -4.63 -9.53 -0.72
C ALA A 50 -5.55 -10.60 -0.09
N ASP A 51 -6.85 -10.31 0.09
CA ASP A 51 -7.86 -11.23 0.62
C ASP A 51 -8.82 -11.78 -0.46
N GLY A 52 -8.47 -11.64 -1.74
CA GLY A 52 -9.22 -12.15 -2.89
C GLY A 52 -10.30 -11.20 -3.42
N TYR A 53 -10.44 -10.01 -2.82
CA TYR A 53 -11.34 -8.94 -3.26
C TYR A 53 -10.61 -7.60 -3.22
N ASN A 54 -10.97 -6.70 -4.13
CA ASN A 54 -10.35 -5.40 -4.21
C ASN A 54 -10.79 -4.51 -3.05
N HIS A 55 -9.87 -4.25 -2.13
CA HIS A 55 -10.11 -3.44 -0.96
C HIS A 55 -9.14 -2.28 -0.81
N LEU A 56 -9.63 -1.25 -0.14
CA LEU A 56 -8.88 -0.06 0.19
C LEU A 56 -8.41 -0.15 1.64
N TYR A 57 -7.13 0.05 1.84
CA TYR A 57 -6.45 0.00 3.12
C TYR A 57 -5.81 1.36 3.38
N LEU A 58 -5.95 1.86 4.60
CA LEU A 58 -5.30 3.08 5.04
C LEU A 58 -4.00 2.72 5.74
N TYR A 59 -2.88 3.19 5.21
CA TYR A 59 -1.55 3.03 5.78
C TYR A 59 -0.98 4.38 6.20
N ASP A 60 0.00 4.35 7.10
CA ASP A 60 0.89 5.48 7.36
C ASP A 60 2.22 5.36 6.59
N THR A 61 2.97 6.46 6.50
CA THR A 61 4.31 6.51 5.88
C THR A 61 5.37 5.71 6.63
N THR A 62 5.04 5.09 7.77
CA THR A 62 5.90 4.15 8.49
C THR A 62 5.67 2.70 8.04
N GLY A 63 4.63 2.44 7.24
CA GLY A 63 4.27 1.11 6.73
C GLY A 63 3.24 0.39 7.59
N LYS A 64 2.70 1.05 8.62
CA LYS A 64 1.69 0.46 9.48
C LYS A 64 0.30 0.59 8.86
N GLU A 65 -0.41 -0.53 8.76
CA GLU A 65 -1.84 -0.51 8.44
C GLU A 65 -2.62 0.11 9.60
N LEU A 66 -3.30 1.22 9.33
CA LEU A 66 -4.13 1.92 10.31
C LEU A 66 -5.55 1.36 10.32
N ARG A 67 -6.13 1.10 9.13
CA ARG A 67 -7.52 0.65 9.00
C ARG A 67 -7.86 0.15 7.60
N LYS A 68 -8.64 -0.92 7.51
CA LYS A 68 -9.36 -1.32 6.28
C LYS A 68 -10.56 -0.38 6.03
N LEU A 69 -10.59 0.30 4.87
CA LEU A 69 -11.60 1.31 4.52
C LEU A 69 -12.84 0.70 3.86
N THR A 70 -12.67 -0.36 3.08
CA THR A 70 -13.78 -1.08 2.41
C THR A 70 -13.75 -2.54 2.81
N GLY A 71 -14.91 -3.20 2.88
CA GLY A 71 -14.99 -4.62 3.23
C GLY A 71 -16.24 -5.26 2.64
N GLY A 72 -16.16 -6.57 2.40
CA GLY A 72 -17.26 -7.38 1.85
C GLY A 72 -16.84 -8.14 0.58
N GLU A 73 -17.59 -9.18 0.23
CA GLU A 73 -17.32 -10.01 -0.94
C GLU A 73 -17.89 -9.37 -2.21
N TRP A 74 -17.23 -8.34 -2.73
CA TRP A 74 -17.68 -7.62 -3.93
C TRP A 74 -16.48 -7.27 -4.84
N VAL A 75 -16.71 -7.41 -6.15
CA VAL A 75 -15.79 -7.03 -7.25
C VAL A 75 -16.03 -5.58 -7.66
#